data_AF-A0A4Q2IU99-F1
#
_entry.id   AF-A0A4Q2IU99-F1
#
_cell.length_a   1.000
_cell.length_b   1.000
_cell.length_c   1.000
_cell.angle_alpha   90.00
_cell.angle_beta   90.00
_cell.angle_gamma   90.00
#
_symmetry.space_group_name_H-M   'P 1'
#
loop_
_entity.id
_entity.type
_entity.pdbx_description
1 polymer ?
#
loop_
_entity_poly.entity_id
_entity_poly.type
_entity_poly.pdbx_seq_one_letter_code
_entity_poly.pdbx_strand_id
1 'polypeptide(L)'
;MVLPIIVLIALAIYCAFPHPTHNQAQLEAIAADAEHLMATHPLGPSDQSADIPKGKWPPSIAKLEPYSVTVHHGMVDITTKPFFDGGWGYSFAPYKQDATTLVECWSELEHGVYWHVPC
;
A
#
# COMPACT_ATOMS: atom_id res chain seq x y z
N MET A 1 -8.32 20.00 -33.76
CA MET A 1 -8.80 20.45 -32.42
C MET A 1 -9.17 19.31 -31.47
N VAL A 2 -8.95 18.03 -31.80
CA VAL A 2 -9.32 16.90 -30.92
C VAL A 2 -8.20 16.52 -29.94
N LEU A 3 -6.94 16.71 -30.35
CA LEU A 3 -5.75 16.41 -29.54
C LEU A 3 -5.71 17.09 -28.15
N PRO A 4 -5.99 18.41 -28.00
CA PRO A 4 -5.95 19.06 -26.69
C PRO A 4 -7.06 18.54 -25.76
N ILE A 5 -8.21 18.13 -26.32
CA ILE A 5 -9.32 17.56 -25.54
C ILE A 5 -8.94 16.18 -25.01
N ILE A 6 -8.31 15.34 -25.83
CA ILE A 6 -7.82 14.01 -25.42
C ILE A 6 -6.79 14.12 -24.30
N VAL A 7 -5.84 15.06 -24.40
CA VAL A 7 -4.82 15.28 -23.35
C VAL A 7 -5.45 15.74 -22.03
N LEU A 8 -6.43 16.65 -22.08
CA LEU A 8 -7.12 17.11 -20.88
C LEU A 8 -7.94 15.99 -20.21
N ILE A 9 -8.62 15.15 -21.01
CA ILE A 9 -9.36 14.00 -20.50
C ILE A 9 -8.41 13.00 -19.84
N ALA A 10 -7.29 12.67 -20.49
CA ALA A 10 -6.29 11.75 -19.93
C ALA A 10 -5.69 12.27 -18.62
N LEU A 11 -5.39 13.57 -18.54
CA LEU A 11 -4.85 14.19 -17.33
C LEU A 11 -5.88 14.22 -16.19
N ALA A 12 -7.15 14.52 -16.51
CA ALA A 12 -8.24 14.50 -15.54
C ALA A 12 -8.50 13.09 -14.99
N ILE A 13 -8.44 12.08 -15.86
CA ILE A 13 -8.55 10.67 -15.46
C ILE A 13 -7.39 10.30 -14.55
N TYR A 14 -6.15 10.60 -14.94
CA TYR A 14 -4.97 10.36 -14.09
C TYR A 14 -5.21 10.99 -12.72
N CYS A 15 -5.35 12.32 -12.62
CA CYS A 15 -5.55 12.99 -11.32
C CYS A 15 -6.74 12.49 -10.47
N ALA A 16 -7.74 11.83 -11.06
CA ALA A 16 -8.90 11.31 -10.34
C ALA A 16 -8.67 9.94 -9.66
N PHE A 17 -7.66 9.17 -10.08
CA PHE A 17 -7.34 7.87 -9.48
C PHE A 17 -6.17 7.96 -8.51
N PRO A 18 -6.15 7.14 -7.45
CA PRO A 18 -4.95 7.00 -6.60
C PRO A 18 -3.79 6.44 -7.43
N HIS A 19 -2.57 6.94 -7.17
CA HIS A 19 -1.35 6.44 -7.80
C HIS A 19 -0.27 6.24 -6.75
N PRO A 20 0.68 5.34 -7.01
CA PRO A 20 1.84 5.18 -6.16
C PRO A 20 2.79 6.37 -6.27
N THR A 21 3.59 6.55 -5.22
CA THR A 21 4.83 7.32 -5.29
C THR A 21 5.92 6.49 -5.98
N HIS A 22 6.78 7.16 -6.74
CA HIS A 22 8.03 6.59 -7.28
C HIS A 22 9.27 7.23 -6.64
N ASN A 23 9.09 7.97 -5.54
CA ASN A 23 10.19 8.57 -4.81
C ASN A 23 10.88 7.50 -3.95
N GLN A 24 12.13 7.17 -4.26
CA GLN A 24 12.85 6.08 -3.59
C GLN A 24 13.03 6.29 -2.08
N ALA A 25 13.36 7.51 -1.65
CA ALA A 25 13.48 7.81 -0.23
C ALA A 25 12.14 7.65 0.51
N GLN A 26 11.03 7.92 -0.16
CA GLN A 26 9.70 7.67 0.42
C GLN A 26 9.39 6.17 0.49
N LEU A 27 9.73 5.39 -0.54
CA LEU A 27 9.51 3.94 -0.56
C LEU A 27 10.36 3.23 0.51
N GLU A 28 11.63 3.61 0.65
CA GLU A 28 12.52 3.10 1.70
C GLU A 28 11.97 3.42 3.10
N ALA A 29 11.47 4.64 3.31
CA ALA A 29 10.87 5.03 4.59
C ALA A 29 9.58 4.27 4.90
N ILE A 30 8.74 4.00 3.89
CA ILE A 30 7.54 3.15 4.03
C ILE A 30 7.94 1.71 4.40
N ALA A 31 8.96 1.16 3.73
CA ALA A 31 9.46 -0.18 4.02
C ALA A 31 9.98 -0.31 5.45
N ALA A 32 10.81 0.64 5.90
CA ALA A 32 11.35 0.64 7.27
C ALA A 32 10.24 0.76 8.33
N ASP A 33 9.24 1.62 8.08
CA ASP A 33 8.08 1.77 8.95
C ASP A 33 7.23 0.49 9.00
N ALA A 34 7.04 -0.19 7.86
CA ALA A 34 6.28 -1.43 7.77
C ALA A 34 7.00 -2.60 8.45
N GLU A 35 8.32 -2.73 8.24
CA GLU A 35 9.14 -3.72 8.94
C GLU A 35 9.08 -3.50 10.46
N HIS A 36 9.15 -2.25 10.91
CA HIS A 36 8.98 -1.91 12.32
C HIS A 36 7.60 -2.32 12.87
N LEU A 37 6.52 -2.13 12.10
CA LEU A 37 5.19 -2.58 12.50
C LEU A 37 5.13 -4.09 12.67
N MET A 38 5.66 -4.87 11.73
CA MET A 38 5.73 -6.33 11.83
C MET A 38 6.52 -6.78 13.07
N ALA A 39 7.65 -6.12 13.35
CA ALA A 39 8.49 -6.46 14.50
C ALA A 39 7.82 -6.13 15.85
N THR A 40 7.00 -5.08 15.90
CA THR A 40 6.36 -4.60 17.13
C THR A 40 4.97 -5.16 17.38
N HIS A 41 4.34 -5.75 16.35
CA HIS A 41 3.02 -6.36 16.42
C HIS A 41 3.07 -7.82 15.95
N PRO A 42 3.83 -8.70 16.64
CA PRO A 42 3.88 -10.11 16.29
C PRO A 42 2.51 -10.74 16.45
N LEU A 43 2.09 -11.50 15.43
CA LEU A 43 0.82 -12.23 15.44
C LEU A 43 0.97 -13.55 16.19
N GLY A 44 -0.06 -13.92 16.97
CA GLY A 44 -0.15 -15.23 17.58
C GLY A 44 -0.36 -16.34 16.54
N PRO A 45 -0.16 -17.63 16.89
CA PRO A 45 -0.28 -18.74 15.94
C PRO A 45 -1.66 -18.91 15.29
N SER A 46 -2.69 -18.29 15.86
CA SER A 46 -4.09 -18.37 15.39
C SER A 46 -4.60 -17.04 14.83
N ASP A 47 -3.82 -15.97 14.95
CA ASP A 47 -4.19 -14.64 14.50
C ASP A 47 -3.77 -14.49 13.04
N GLN A 48 -4.71 -14.26 12.14
CA GLN A 48 -4.39 -14.09 10.72
C GLN A 48 -3.89 -12.68 10.41
N SER A 49 -4.33 -11.70 11.19
CA SER A 49 -3.97 -10.30 11.04
C SER A 49 -4.21 -9.50 12.33
N ALA A 50 -3.62 -8.31 12.39
CA ALA A 50 -3.88 -7.31 13.42
C ALA A 50 -4.02 -5.92 12.78
N ASP A 51 -5.14 -5.26 13.04
CA ASP A 51 -5.34 -3.86 12.65
C ASP A 51 -4.53 -2.93 13.55
N ILE A 52 -3.75 -2.04 12.96
CA ILE A 52 -2.96 -1.06 13.68
C ILE A 52 -3.82 0.19 13.90
N PRO A 53 -4.06 0.61 15.16
CA PRO A 53 -4.84 1.82 15.42
C PRO A 53 -4.18 3.07 14.81
N LYS A 54 -4.99 4.01 14.31
CA LYS A 54 -4.52 5.24 13.63
C LYS A 54 -3.45 6.03 14.40
N GLY A 55 -3.55 6.09 15.73
CA GLY A 55 -2.57 6.77 16.59
C GLY A 55 -1.23 6.03 16.76
N LYS A 56 -1.08 4.86 16.14
CA LYS A 56 0.13 4.01 16.19
C LYS A 56 0.78 3.83 14.82
N TRP A 57 0.26 4.47 13.77
CA TRP A 57 0.89 4.44 12.47
C TRP A 57 2.23 5.19 12.50
N PRO A 58 3.32 4.58 12.01
CA PRO A 58 4.59 5.26 11.86
C PRO A 58 4.49 6.46 10.90
N PRO A 59 5.41 7.43 10.99
CA PRO A 59 5.25 8.72 10.31
C PRO A 59 5.09 8.66 8.79
N SER A 60 5.85 7.81 8.11
CA SER A 60 5.84 7.73 6.64
C SER A 60 4.56 7.07 6.14
N ILE A 61 4.09 6.04 6.83
CA ILE A 61 2.80 5.39 6.58
C ILE A 61 1.65 6.36 6.89
N ALA A 62 1.69 7.06 8.03
CA ALA A 62 0.67 8.02 8.42
C ALA A 62 0.52 9.17 7.41
N LYS A 63 1.62 9.60 6.80
CA LYS A 63 1.65 10.65 5.76
C LYS A 63 0.93 10.24 4.47
N LEU A 64 0.75 8.94 4.22
CA LEU A 64 -0.07 8.45 3.10
C LEU A 64 -1.57 8.65 3.35
N GLU A 65 -1.95 9.10 4.56
CA GLU A 65 -3.33 9.25 5.01
C GLU A 65 -4.18 7.97 4.81
N PRO A 66 -3.71 6.79 5.27
CA PRO A 66 -4.41 5.56 4.96
C PRO A 66 -5.79 5.49 5.63
N TYR A 67 -6.67 4.71 5.01
CA TYR A 67 -7.93 4.28 5.58
C TYR A 67 -7.70 3.21 6.67
N SER A 68 -6.84 2.23 6.37
CA SER A 68 -6.48 1.14 7.29
C SER A 68 -5.01 0.75 7.12
N VAL A 69 -4.43 0.22 8.20
CA VAL A 69 -3.12 -0.41 8.20
C VAL A 69 -3.26 -1.72 8.97
N THR A 70 -2.94 -2.83 8.33
CA THR A 70 -3.15 -4.17 8.88
C THR A 70 -1.86 -4.97 8.74
N VAL A 71 -1.39 -5.56 9.83
CA VAL A 71 -0.25 -6.49 9.82
C VAL A 71 -0.79 -7.90 9.61
N HIS A 72 -0.25 -8.61 8.63
CA HIS A 72 -0.47 -10.04 8.42
C HIS A 72 0.83 -10.81 8.70
N HIS A 73 0.77 -12.14 8.63
CA HIS A 73 1.98 -12.94 8.66
C HIS A 73 2.84 -12.63 7.44
N GLY A 74 4.02 -12.05 7.66
CA GLY A 74 4.99 -11.79 6.61
C GLY A 74 4.70 -10.56 5.73
N MET A 75 3.66 -9.78 6.01
CA MET A 75 3.38 -8.56 5.25
C MET A 75 2.62 -7.50 6.05
N VAL A 76 2.65 -6.27 5.56
CA VAL A 76 1.80 -5.17 6.01
C VAL A 76 0.96 -4.69 4.84
N ASP A 77 -0.34 -4.56 5.05
CA ASP A 77 -1.26 -3.93 4.12
C ASP A 77 -1.60 -2.51 4.55
N ILE A 78 -1.56 -1.57 3.61
CA ILE A 78 -1.75 -0.13 3.82
C ILE A 78 -2.78 0.36 2.79
N THR A 79 -4.05 0.22 3.11
CA THR A 79 -5.15 0.68 2.25
C THR A 79 -5.29 2.21 2.34
N THR A 80 -5.06 2.92 1.24
CA THR A 80 -5.24 4.39 1.16
C THR A 80 -6.67 4.77 0.79
N LYS A 81 -7.34 3.98 -0.05
CA LYS A 81 -8.73 4.18 -0.43
C LYS A 81 -9.46 2.83 -0.46
N PRO A 82 -10.48 2.62 0.39
CA PRO A 82 -11.17 1.34 0.45
C PRO A 82 -12.04 1.11 -0.79
N PHE A 83 -12.21 -0.16 -1.15
CA PHE A 83 -13.16 -0.65 -2.15
C PHE A 83 -13.63 -2.06 -1.76
N PHE A 84 -14.53 -2.68 -2.54
CA PHE A 84 -15.17 -3.95 -2.15
C PHE A 84 -14.21 -5.14 -2.04
N ASP A 85 -12.99 -4.98 -2.53
CA ASP A 85 -11.97 -6.00 -2.74
C ASP A 85 -10.59 -5.68 -2.12
N GLY A 86 -10.54 -4.67 -1.25
CA GLY A 86 -9.29 -4.20 -0.64
C GLY A 86 -8.85 -2.82 -1.14
N GLY A 87 -9.29 -2.38 -2.32
CA GLY A 87 -9.08 -1.00 -2.77
C GLY A 87 -7.65 -0.69 -3.20
N TRP A 88 -7.29 0.60 -3.10
CA TRP A 88 -5.99 1.12 -3.52
C TRP A 88 -5.07 1.32 -2.32
N GLY A 89 -3.80 1.02 -2.48
CA GLY A 89 -2.86 1.18 -1.38
C GLY A 89 -1.49 0.60 -1.64
N TYR A 90 -0.73 0.50 -0.56
CA TYR A 90 0.59 -0.08 -0.55
C TYR A 90 0.58 -1.35 0.25
N SER A 91 1.43 -2.29 -0.11
CA SER A 91 1.73 -3.43 0.75
C SER A 91 3.23 -3.59 0.84
N PHE A 92 3.72 -4.01 2.00
CA PHE A 92 5.11 -4.36 2.21
C PHE A 92 5.22 -5.85 2.50
N ALA A 93 6.09 -6.54 1.78
CA ALA A 93 6.44 -7.93 2.05
C ALA A 93 7.95 -8.10 1.82
N PRO A 94 8.74 -8.52 2.83
CA PRO A 94 10.17 -8.74 2.68
C PRO A 94 10.48 -9.90 1.73
N TYR A 95 9.55 -10.86 1.63
CA TYR A 95 9.63 -11.96 0.68
C TYR A 95 8.38 -11.97 -0.21
N LYS A 96 8.59 -12.05 -1.53
CA LYS A 96 7.51 -12.05 -2.52
C LYS A 96 6.46 -13.16 -2.30
N GLN A 97 6.86 -14.27 -1.68
CA GLN A 97 5.96 -15.38 -1.34
C GLN A 97 4.97 -15.04 -0.21
N ASP A 98 5.31 -14.05 0.63
CA ASP A 98 4.50 -13.61 1.77
C ASP A 98 3.52 -12.50 1.38
N ALA A 99 3.63 -11.97 0.16
CA ALA A 99 2.57 -11.17 -0.46
C ALA A 99 1.37 -12.08 -0.72
N THR A 100 0.59 -12.35 0.34
CA THR A 100 -0.63 -13.13 0.25
C THR A 100 -1.62 -12.35 -0.59
N THR A 101 -2.20 -13.04 -1.59
CA THR A 101 -3.29 -12.61 -2.48
C THR A 101 -2.97 -11.65 -3.64
N LEU A 102 -3.12 -12.21 -4.86
CA LEU A 102 -3.32 -11.56 -6.16
C LEU A 102 -2.15 -10.74 -6.73
N VAL A 103 -1.05 -11.46 -7.02
CA VAL A 103 0.12 -10.98 -7.79
C VAL A 103 -0.27 -10.20 -9.06
N GLU A 104 -1.43 -10.48 -9.66
CA GLU A 104 -1.88 -9.81 -10.89
C GLU A 104 -2.31 -8.35 -10.70
N CYS A 105 -2.81 -7.96 -9.53
CA CYS A 105 -3.21 -6.56 -9.26
C CYS A 105 -2.11 -5.75 -8.56
N TRP A 106 -0.96 -6.37 -8.30
CA TRP A 106 0.11 -5.78 -7.50
C TRP A 106 1.28 -5.43 -8.41
N SER A 107 1.73 -4.18 -8.33
CA SER A 107 2.89 -3.67 -9.05
C SER A 107 4.02 -3.41 -8.08
N GLU A 108 5.16 -4.08 -8.26
CA GLU A 108 6.36 -3.84 -7.46
C GLU A 108 6.89 -2.43 -7.71
N LEU A 109 7.14 -1.67 -6.63
CA LEU A 109 7.65 -0.31 -6.70
C LEU A 109 9.15 -0.23 -6.40
N GLU A 110 9.60 -0.92 -5.34
CA GLU A 110 10.99 -1.19 -4.89
C GLU A 110 10.99 -1.47 -3.37
N HIS A 111 12.13 -1.88 -2.79
CA HIS A 111 12.29 -2.07 -1.33
C HIS A 111 11.26 -3.01 -0.67
N GLY A 112 10.75 -4.00 -1.41
CA GLY A 112 9.68 -4.89 -0.92
C GLY A 112 8.32 -4.20 -0.80
N VAL A 113 8.17 -2.99 -1.34
CA VAL A 113 6.93 -2.23 -1.41
C VAL A 113 6.24 -2.48 -2.75
N TYR A 114 4.95 -2.75 -2.67
CA TYR A 114 4.05 -3.00 -3.77
C TYR A 114 2.94 -1.97 -3.76
N TRP A 115 2.48 -1.58 -4.95
CA TRP A 115 1.22 -0.86 -5.12
C TRP A 115 0.14 -1.85 -5.50
N HIS A 116 -0.99 -1.81 -4.81
CA HIS A 116 -2.17 -2.59 -5.18
C HIS A 116 -3.33 -1.68 -5.58
N VAL A 117 -4.15 -2.21 -6.48
CA VAL A 117 -5.40 -1.64 -6.95
C VAL A 117 -6.53 -2.63 -6.65
N PRO A 118 -7.81 -2.20 -6.72
CA PRO A 118 -8.95 -3.12 -6.69
C PRO A 118 -8.78 -4.39 -7.54
N CYS A 119 -9.14 -5.53 -6.96
CA CYS A 119 -9.30 -6.85 -7.58
C CYS A 119 -10.75 -7.38 -7.41
#